data_AF-A0A1G8IHJ7-F1
#
_entry.id   AF-A0A1G8IHJ7-F1
#
_cell.length_a   1.000
_cell.length_b   1.000
_cell.length_c   1.000
_cell.angle_alpha   90.00
_cell.angle_beta   90.00
_cell.angle_gamma   90.00
#
_symmetry.space_group_name_H-M   'P 1'
#
loop_
_entity.id
_entity.type
_entity.pdbx_description
1 polymer ?
#
loop_
_entity_poly.entity_id
_entity_poly.type
_entity_poly.pdbx_seq_one_letter_code
_entity_poly.pdbx_strand_id
1 'polypeptide(L)'
;MSILQDKFVKNTIIDAIGIEFVEINENNVVATMPVHDASRQPMGMLHGGASVVLAESVASIGAWNLVDQETEYVVGLEINANHIRGKKAGK
;
A
#
# COMPACT_ATOMS: atom_id res chain seq x y z
N MET A 1 -11.64 13.63 4.35
CA MET A 1 -10.73 12.51 4.72
C MET A 1 -11.41 11.14 4.68
N SER A 2 -12.67 10.98 5.13
CA SER A 2 -13.30 9.63 5.24
C SER A 2 -13.93 9.04 3.97
N ILE A 3 -14.46 9.84 3.04
CA ILE A 3 -15.22 9.31 1.88
C ILE A 3 -14.31 8.72 0.78
N LEU A 4 -13.11 9.27 0.61
CA LEU A 4 -12.13 8.75 -0.36
C LEU A 4 -11.52 7.43 0.13
N GLN A 5 -11.17 7.34 1.42
CA GLN A 5 -10.62 6.10 2.00
C GLN A 5 -11.58 4.92 1.81
N ASP A 6 -12.87 5.09 2.10
CA ASP A 6 -13.80 3.95 2.11
C ASP A 6 -14.05 3.38 0.69
N LYS A 7 -14.10 4.23 -0.34
CA LYS A 7 -14.36 3.80 -1.72
C LYS A 7 -13.12 3.19 -2.41
N PHE A 8 -11.92 3.67 -2.09
CA PHE A 8 -10.67 3.18 -2.69
C PHE A 8 -10.07 1.98 -1.95
N VAL A 9 -10.44 1.76 -0.69
CA VAL A 9 -9.88 0.68 0.14
C VAL A 9 -10.80 -0.54 0.13
N LYS A 10 -12.09 -0.37 0.36
CA LYS A 10 -13.02 -1.49 0.56
C LYS A 10 -13.08 -2.44 -0.63
N ASN A 11 -13.10 -3.74 -0.37
CA ASN A 11 -13.10 -4.80 -1.39
C ASN A 11 -11.88 -4.78 -2.33
N THR A 12 -10.75 -4.23 -1.87
CA THR A 12 -9.47 -4.27 -2.60
C THR A 12 -8.43 -5.06 -1.82
N ILE A 13 -7.25 -5.24 -2.41
CA ILE A 13 -6.12 -5.84 -1.69
C ILE A 13 -5.69 -5.01 -0.47
N ILE A 14 -5.88 -3.69 -0.50
CA ILE A 14 -5.55 -2.77 0.60
C ILE A 14 -6.34 -3.18 1.86
N ASP A 15 -7.65 -3.37 1.71
CA ASP A 15 -8.54 -3.86 2.76
C ASP A 15 -8.21 -5.31 3.15
N ALA A 16 -8.01 -6.19 2.17
CA ALA A 16 -7.78 -7.62 2.40
C ALA A 16 -6.53 -7.92 3.24
N ILE A 17 -5.46 -7.13 3.10
CA ILE A 17 -4.22 -7.32 3.87
C ILE A 17 -4.05 -6.28 5.00
N GLY A 18 -5.02 -5.38 5.18
CA GLY A 18 -5.06 -4.43 6.30
C GLY A 18 -4.08 -3.27 6.16
N ILE A 19 -3.85 -2.77 4.95
CA ILE A 19 -3.08 -1.54 4.76
C ILE A 19 -3.88 -0.35 5.27
N GLU A 20 -3.26 0.47 6.11
CA GLU A 20 -3.85 1.70 6.66
C GLU A 20 -2.97 2.90 6.32
N PHE A 21 -3.56 3.91 5.66
CA PHE A 21 -2.91 5.20 5.43
C PHE A 21 -2.92 6.03 6.71
N VAL A 22 -1.74 6.35 7.22
CA VAL A 22 -1.51 7.12 8.44
C VAL A 22 -1.43 8.62 8.15
N GLU A 23 -0.83 8.99 7.02
CA GLU A 23 -0.64 10.38 6.61
C GLU A 23 -0.74 10.50 5.09
N ILE A 24 -1.48 11.51 4.63
CA ILE A 24 -1.54 11.90 3.22
C ILE A 24 -1.53 13.42 3.20
N ASN A 25 -0.45 14.00 2.68
CA ASN A 25 -0.36 15.44 2.43
C ASN A 25 0.47 15.71 1.16
N GLU A 26 0.70 16.98 0.89
CA GLU A 26 1.41 17.44 -0.32
C GLU A 26 2.84 16.91 -0.42
N ASN A 27 3.48 16.57 0.71
CA ASN A 27 4.88 16.17 0.76
C ASN A 27 5.09 14.68 0.94
N ASN A 28 4.11 13.97 1.54
CA ASN A 28 4.28 12.56 1.87
C ASN A 28 2.96 11.76 1.83
N VAL A 29 3.13 10.46 1.64
CA VAL A 29 2.12 9.44 1.86
C VAL A 29 2.74 8.37 2.74
N VAL A 30 2.15 8.14 3.91
CA VAL A 30 2.61 7.16 4.88
C VAL A 30 1.50 6.14 5.11
N ALA A 31 1.83 4.86 5.00
CA ALA A 31 0.92 3.77 5.32
C ALA A 31 1.63 2.67 6.10
N THR A 32 0.84 1.83 6.76
CA THR A 32 1.30 0.69 7.53
C THR A 32 0.52 -0.56 7.14
N MET A 33 1.11 -1.73 7.33
CA MET A 33 0.49 -3.02 7.02
C MET A 33 0.88 -4.05 8.08
N PRO A 34 -0.07 -4.67 8.79
CA PRO A 34 0.24 -5.69 9.76
C PRO A 34 0.76 -6.97 9.10
N VAL A 35 1.69 -7.65 9.77
CA VAL A 35 2.12 -9.00 9.38
C VAL A 35 1.21 -10.03 10.04
N HIS A 36 0.20 -10.48 9.29
CA HIS A 36 -0.75 -11.52 9.65
C HIS A 36 -0.92 -12.56 8.53
N ASP A 37 -1.84 -13.50 8.72
CA ASP A 37 -1.98 -14.69 7.86
C ASP A 37 -2.15 -14.36 6.37
N ALA A 38 -2.91 -13.33 6.01
CA ALA A 38 -3.09 -12.97 4.60
C ALA A 38 -1.85 -12.32 3.95
N SER A 39 -0.96 -11.76 4.77
CA SER A 39 0.29 -11.10 4.32
C SER A 39 1.52 -12.02 4.36
N ARG A 40 1.38 -13.22 4.92
CA ARG A 40 2.49 -14.14 5.15
C ARG A 40 2.73 -15.06 3.95
N GLN A 41 4.00 -15.38 3.74
CA GLN A 41 4.40 -16.48 2.88
C GLN A 41 4.38 -17.81 3.68
N PRO A 42 4.39 -18.99 3.02
CA PRO A 42 4.19 -20.30 3.66
C PRO A 42 5.09 -20.64 4.87
N MET A 43 6.25 -20.02 4.99
CA MET A 43 7.21 -20.17 6.10
C MET A 43 6.93 -19.23 7.28
N GLY A 44 5.78 -18.56 7.31
CA GLY A 44 5.34 -17.70 8.42
C GLY A 44 6.03 -16.34 8.53
N MET A 45 6.68 -15.89 7.45
CA MET A 45 7.27 -14.55 7.33
C MET A 45 6.40 -13.66 6.45
N LEU A 46 6.59 -12.35 6.52
CA LEU A 46 6.01 -11.40 5.57
C LEU A 46 6.37 -11.81 4.13
N HIS A 47 5.37 -11.91 3.28
CA HIS A 47 5.55 -12.17 1.85
C HIS A 47 6.20 -10.96 1.18
N GLY A 48 7.25 -11.17 0.38
CA GLY A 48 7.95 -10.07 -0.31
C GLY A 48 7.01 -9.24 -1.19
N GLY A 49 6.12 -9.90 -1.92
CA GLY A 49 5.05 -9.25 -2.69
C GLY A 49 4.06 -8.44 -1.84
N ALA A 50 3.80 -8.79 -0.57
CA ALA A 50 2.94 -7.96 0.29
C ALA A 50 3.63 -6.64 0.63
N SER A 51 4.95 -6.64 0.82
CA SER A 51 5.74 -5.41 0.93
C SER A 51 5.65 -4.54 -0.33
N VAL A 52 5.67 -5.16 -1.51
CA VAL A 52 5.51 -4.46 -2.80
C VAL A 52 4.10 -3.91 -2.96
N VAL A 53 3.06 -4.63 -2.52
CA VAL A 53 1.67 -4.12 -2.53
C VAL A 53 1.55 -2.87 -1.65
N LEU A 54 2.16 -2.86 -0.45
CA LEU A 54 2.20 -1.67 0.40
C LEU A 54 2.92 -0.52 -0.31
N ALA A 55 4.09 -0.77 -0.90
CA ALA A 55 4.89 0.23 -1.60
C ALA A 55 4.16 0.83 -2.82
N GLU A 56 3.57 -0.02 -3.66
CA GLU A 56 2.79 0.39 -4.83
C GLU A 56 1.56 1.21 -4.43
N SER A 57 0.89 0.82 -3.34
CA SER A 57 -0.29 1.54 -2.83
C SER A 57 0.05 2.97 -2.40
N VAL A 58 1.14 3.16 -1.65
CA VAL A 58 1.56 4.52 -1.24
C VAL A 58 2.08 5.35 -2.41
N ALA A 59 2.83 4.73 -3.32
CA ALA A 59 3.36 5.41 -4.50
C ALA A 59 2.24 5.87 -5.43
N SER A 60 1.24 5.02 -5.68
CA SER A 60 0.08 5.33 -6.53
C SER A 60 -0.75 6.48 -5.97
N ILE A 61 -1.02 6.49 -4.65
CA ILE A 61 -1.74 7.60 -4.01
C ILE A 61 -0.92 8.89 -4.04
N GLY A 62 0.40 8.79 -3.83
CA GLY A 62 1.30 9.93 -3.97
C GLY A 62 1.23 10.55 -5.37
N ALA A 63 1.35 9.72 -6.40
CA ALA A 63 1.28 10.17 -7.79
C ALA A 63 -0.11 10.71 -8.17
N TRP A 64 -1.19 10.10 -7.71
CA TRP A 64 -2.56 10.59 -7.91
C TRP A 64 -2.79 12.00 -7.34
N ASN A 65 -2.09 12.36 -6.26
CA ASN A 65 -2.17 13.70 -5.67
C ASN A 65 -1.36 14.77 -6.43
N LEU A 66 -0.59 14.38 -7.45
CA LEU A 66 0.27 15.27 -8.23
C LEU A 66 -0.27 15.58 -9.63
N VAL A 67 -1.38 14.96 -10.02
CA VAL A 67 -1.98 15.10 -11.36
C VAL A 67 -3.33 15.83 -11.29
N ASP A 68 -3.80 16.34 -12.42
CA ASP A 68 -5.16 16.87 -12.55
C ASP A 68 -6.17 15.73 -12.60
N GLN A 69 -6.88 15.53 -11.50
CA GLN A 69 -7.81 14.40 -11.32
C GLN A 69 -9.06 14.48 -12.19
N GLU A 70 -9.33 15.60 -12.85
CA GLU A 70 -10.44 15.73 -13.81
C GLU A 70 -10.07 15.23 -15.21
N THR A 71 -8.78 15.24 -15.56
CA THR A 71 -8.31 15.00 -16.92
C THR A 71 -7.28 13.87 -17.04
N GLU A 72 -6.64 13.51 -15.94
CA GLU A 72 -5.55 12.56 -15.88
C GLU A 72 -5.87 11.35 -14.99
N TYR A 73 -5.19 10.23 -15.24
CA TYR A 73 -5.20 9.07 -14.36
C TYR A 73 -3.80 8.47 -14.29
N VAL A 74 -3.51 7.79 -13.17
CA VAL A 74 -2.19 7.22 -12.90
C VAL A 74 -2.30 5.70 -12.84
N VAL A 75 -1.31 5.02 -13.43
CA VAL A 75 -1.13 3.58 -13.32
C VAL A 75 0.33 3.25 -13.03
N GLY A 76 0.54 2.20 -12.24
CA GLY A 76 1.86 1.62 -12.03
C GLY A 76 2.39 1.02 -13.34
N LEU A 77 3.65 1.30 -13.65
CA LEU A 77 4.33 0.75 -14.83
C LEU A 77 5.37 -0.30 -14.45
N GLU A 78 6.23 0.02 -13.48
CA GLU A 78 7.28 -0.85 -12.98
C GLU A 78 7.53 -0.56 -11.51
N ILE A 79 7.79 -1.61 -10.73
CA ILE A 79 8.28 -1.51 -9.37
C ILE A 79 9.27 -2.65 -9.12
N ASN A 80 10.40 -2.30 -8.53
CA ASN A 80 11.41 -3.26 -8.08
C ASN A 80 11.67 -3.09 -6.59
N ALA A 81 12.07 -4.18 -5.93
CA ALA A 81 12.33 -4.18 -4.50
C ALA A 81 13.43 -5.18 -4.15
N ASN A 82 14.30 -4.77 -3.20
CA ASN A 82 15.23 -5.66 -2.52
C ASN A 82 14.72 -5.93 -1.10
N HIS A 83 14.60 -7.21 -0.73
CA HIS A 83 14.13 -7.61 0.60
C HIS A 83 15.32 -7.76 1.56
N ILE A 84 15.62 -6.70 2.33
CA ILE A 84 16.82 -6.63 3.19
C ILE A 84 16.72 -7.52 4.43
N ARG A 85 15.53 -7.65 5.03
CA ARG A 85 15.31 -8.42 6.26
C ARG A 85 13.91 -9.00 6.31
N GLY A 86 13.78 -10.24 6.78
CA GLY A 86 12.48 -10.88 7.05
C GLY A 86 11.79 -10.33 8.31
N LYS A 87 10.46 -10.21 8.26
CA LYS A 87 9.59 -9.83 9.39
C LYS A 87 8.59 -10.96 9.64
N LYS A 88 8.32 -11.32 10.91
CA LYS A 88 7.40 -12.44 11.28
C LYS A 88 6.07 -11.97 11.87
N ALA A 89 6.06 -10.79 12.49
CA ALA A 89 4.92 -10.24 13.22
C ALA A 89 5.07 -8.72 13.36
N GLY A 90 4.01 -8.08 13.88
CA GLY A 90 3.94 -6.66 14.15
C GLY A 90 3.30 -5.85 13.02
N LYS A 91 3.17 -4.55 13.27
CA LYS A 91 2.75 -3.54 12.29
C LYS A 91 4.01 -2.89 11.72
#